data_AF-A0A6P5GDZ8-F1
#
_entry.id   AF-A0A6P5GDZ8-F1
#
_cell.length_a   1.000
_cell.length_b   1.000
_cell.length_c   1.000
_cell.angle_alpha   90.00
_cell.angle_beta   90.00
_cell.angle_gamma   90.00
#
_symmetry.space_group_name_H-M   'P 1'
#
loop_
_entity.id
_entity.type
_entity.pdbx_description
1 polymer ?
#
loop_
_entity_poly.entity_id
_entity_poly.type
_entity_poly.pdbx_seq_one_letter_code
_entity_poly.pdbx_strand_id
1 'polypeptide(L)'
;MAYQGKKLVNDPNDVVTEFIEGLVETYPRLQYLDGFPQIKVVLRADVSTRTYEKVAVISGGGSGHEPAHAGFVGPGMLTAAVSGDIFTSPLADSILAAIRAVTGPKGCLLIVMNYTGDRLNFGLAAEQAKSEGYDVEMVIVGDDCALPPPHGIAGRRGLAGTVLVNKVAGAAADAGLSLADVAAEAKHASEMVGTMGVALSVCTLPGQVTSDYLGPELMELGLGIHGEPGAAFVELQPVDVIVSHVLKQILSQETQYVPITRGSRVVLMINGLGSTPLMELMIAARKAIPELQLEHGVAVDRVYTGTFMTSLDMAGFSISIMKSDEDILQRLDAPTKAPYWPVGVEGDRPPAKIAEIPVPVPASGSTRSDRDKDNLIPLYRDRMVYCFTCKLENNSKRLYFPINSFEDHNKIHRNLTYKCTKCLNKFRAEGTLEIHKDLYHR
;
A
#
# COMPACT_ATOMS: atom_id res chain seq x y z
N MET A 1 27.81 17.06 -9.22
CA MET A 1 27.60 16.08 -8.12
C MET A 1 27.26 14.75 -8.76
N ALA A 2 27.88 13.65 -8.34
CA ALA A 2 27.41 12.34 -8.78
C ALA A 2 26.09 12.07 -8.06
N TYR A 3 25.01 11.82 -8.79
CA TYR A 3 23.74 11.39 -8.19
C TYR A 3 23.98 10.04 -7.50
N GLN A 4 24.03 10.05 -6.16
CA GLN A 4 24.15 8.86 -5.34
C GLN A 4 22.72 8.34 -5.09
N GLY A 5 22.33 7.28 -5.78
CA GLY A 5 20.96 6.73 -5.77
C GLY A 5 20.11 7.12 -6.98
N LYS A 6 19.17 6.24 -7.38
CA LYS A 6 18.25 6.48 -8.51
C LYS A 6 16.97 7.16 -8.00
N LYS A 7 16.84 8.46 -8.22
CA LYS A 7 15.63 9.25 -7.89
C LYS A 7 15.30 10.23 -9.03
N LEU A 8 14.02 10.48 -9.25
CA LEU A 8 13.54 11.51 -10.17
C LEU A 8 13.33 12.81 -9.37
N VAL A 9 14.42 13.50 -9.08
CA VAL A 9 14.44 14.73 -8.27
C VAL A 9 15.48 15.70 -8.84
N ASN A 10 15.31 16.99 -8.58
CA ASN A 10 16.33 17.99 -8.91
C ASN A 10 17.40 18.01 -7.80
N ASP A 11 17.26 18.90 -6.80
CA ASP A 11 18.12 18.94 -5.62
C ASP A 11 17.52 18.07 -4.50
N PRO A 12 18.27 17.11 -3.91
CA PRO A 12 17.83 16.33 -2.76
C PRO A 12 17.31 17.15 -1.56
N ASN A 13 17.73 18.40 -1.40
CA ASN A 13 17.29 19.28 -0.32
C ASN A 13 15.93 19.94 -0.60
N ASP A 14 15.54 20.05 -1.87
CA ASP A 14 14.32 20.74 -2.30
C ASP A 14 13.14 19.79 -2.50
N VAL A 15 13.34 18.47 -2.37
CA VAL A 15 12.33 17.44 -2.70
C VAL A 15 10.99 17.62 -2.00
N VAL A 16 10.98 18.09 -0.75
CA VAL A 16 9.72 18.33 -0.01
C VAL A 16 9.01 19.57 -0.55
N THR A 17 9.78 20.62 -0.85
CA THR A 17 9.29 21.87 -1.42
C THR A 17 8.67 21.61 -2.79
N GLU A 18 9.41 20.96 -3.69
CA GLU A 18 8.96 20.64 -5.05
C GLU A 18 7.74 19.69 -5.05
N PHE A 19 7.69 18.74 -4.10
CA PHE A 19 6.50 17.90 -3.92
C PHE A 19 5.27 18.72 -3.55
N ILE A 20 5.39 19.65 -2.59
CA ILE A 20 4.27 20.48 -2.16
C ILE A 20 3.81 21.41 -3.30
N GLU A 21 4.73 21.99 -4.06
CA GLU A 21 4.42 22.78 -5.26
C GLU A 21 3.61 21.95 -6.25
N GLY A 22 4.08 20.75 -6.60
CA GLY A 22 3.37 19.84 -7.51
C GLY A 22 1.99 19.44 -6.99
N LEU A 23 1.85 19.20 -5.68
CA LEU A 23 0.58 18.86 -5.05
C LEU A 23 -0.43 20.02 -5.15
N VAL A 24 -0.01 21.25 -4.83
CA VAL A 24 -0.87 22.43 -4.85
C VAL A 24 -1.28 22.80 -6.29
N GLU A 25 -0.35 22.72 -7.24
CA GLU A 25 -0.65 22.95 -8.67
C GLU A 25 -1.62 21.88 -9.23
N THR A 26 -1.55 20.65 -8.73
CA THR A 26 -2.44 19.55 -9.19
C THR A 26 -3.85 19.68 -8.61
N TYR A 27 -3.99 20.16 -7.37
CA TYR A 27 -5.27 20.17 -6.64
C TYR A 27 -5.67 21.61 -6.25
N PRO A 28 -6.53 22.29 -7.06
CA PRO A 28 -6.87 23.72 -6.91
C PRO A 28 -7.55 24.15 -5.60
N ARG A 29 -7.83 23.20 -4.69
CA ARG A 29 -8.44 23.44 -3.38
C ARG A 29 -7.44 23.32 -2.23
N LEU A 30 -6.17 23.11 -2.55
CA LEU A 30 -5.05 23.15 -1.63
C LEU A 30 -4.28 24.45 -1.81
N GLN A 31 -3.69 24.94 -0.73
CA GLN A 31 -2.82 26.12 -0.70
C GLN A 31 -1.67 25.86 0.27
N TYR A 32 -0.53 26.49 0.01
CA TYR A 32 0.54 26.61 1.00
C TYR A 32 0.25 27.79 1.93
N LEU A 33 0.70 27.68 3.18
CA LEU A 33 0.67 28.79 4.13
C LEU A 33 1.70 29.87 3.73
N ASP A 34 1.39 31.13 4.03
CA ASP A 34 2.36 32.22 3.90
C ASP A 34 3.60 31.96 4.78
N GLY A 35 4.79 32.14 4.21
CA GLY A 35 6.05 31.66 4.78
C GLY A 35 6.62 30.38 4.15
N PHE A 36 5.95 29.81 3.15
CA PHE A 36 6.55 28.81 2.26
C PHE A 36 7.71 29.44 1.46
N PRO A 37 8.86 28.75 1.26
CA PRO A 37 9.13 27.34 1.57
C PRO A 37 9.67 27.03 2.97
N GLN A 38 9.87 28.02 3.84
CA GLN A 38 10.42 27.81 5.18
C GLN A 38 9.39 27.14 6.11
N ILE A 39 8.11 27.46 5.95
CA ILE A 39 6.98 26.83 6.64
C ILE A 39 6.22 25.96 5.63
N LYS A 40 6.46 24.66 5.68
CA LYS A 40 5.88 23.66 4.76
C LYS A 40 4.53 23.17 5.29
N VAL A 41 3.51 24.02 5.16
CA VAL A 41 2.12 23.70 5.57
C VAL A 41 1.23 23.72 4.34
N VAL A 42 0.51 22.62 4.11
CA VAL A 42 -0.55 22.53 3.10
C VAL A 42 -1.90 22.60 3.80
N LEU A 43 -2.77 23.51 3.40
CA LEU A 43 -4.10 23.70 3.96
C LEU A 43 -5.18 23.79 2.88
N ARG A 44 -6.44 23.66 3.29
CA ARG A 44 -7.58 23.87 2.42
C ARG A 44 -7.75 25.34 2.05
N ALA A 45 -8.00 25.61 0.78
CA ALA A 45 -8.22 26.97 0.27
C ALA A 45 -9.51 27.65 0.78
N ASP A 46 -10.43 26.89 1.39
CA ASP A 46 -11.71 27.40 1.89
C ASP A 46 -11.74 27.65 3.40
N VAL A 47 -10.57 27.62 4.05
CA VAL A 47 -10.44 27.88 5.48
C VAL A 47 -10.03 29.33 5.71
N SER A 48 -10.77 30.01 6.57
CA SER A 48 -10.40 31.31 7.12
C SER A 48 -10.75 31.31 8.60
N THR A 49 -9.79 31.61 9.48
CA THR A 49 -9.99 31.61 10.93
C THR A 49 -11.16 32.49 11.39
N ARG A 50 -11.51 33.52 10.62
CA ARG A 50 -12.63 34.44 10.90
C ARG A 50 -14.00 33.83 10.63
N THR A 51 -14.10 32.81 9.79
CA THR A 51 -15.38 32.25 9.31
C THR A 51 -15.43 30.73 9.40
N TYR A 52 -14.41 30.08 9.97
CA TYR A 52 -14.35 28.63 10.07
C TYR A 52 -15.13 28.15 11.30
N GLU A 53 -16.36 27.71 11.05
CA GLU A 53 -17.35 27.32 12.08
C GLU A 53 -17.29 25.83 12.46
N LYS A 54 -16.16 25.15 12.19
CA LYS A 54 -15.95 23.74 12.49
C LYS A 54 -14.63 23.53 13.23
N VAL A 55 -14.48 22.38 13.88
CA VAL A 55 -13.19 21.98 14.46
C VAL A 55 -12.16 21.83 13.33
N ALA A 56 -10.99 22.45 13.46
CA ALA A 56 -9.89 22.21 12.53
C ALA A 56 -9.18 20.91 12.90
N VAL A 57 -8.92 20.04 11.93
CA VAL A 57 -8.17 18.79 12.15
C VAL A 57 -6.81 18.93 11.47
N ILE A 58 -5.74 18.84 12.24
CA ILE A 58 -4.37 19.03 11.76
C ILE A 58 -3.59 17.74 12.03
N SER A 59 -2.82 17.30 11.05
CA SER A 59 -1.86 16.20 11.19
C SER A 59 -0.54 16.62 10.56
N GLY A 60 0.49 15.80 10.69
CA GLY A 60 1.76 16.04 10.04
C GLY A 60 2.83 15.09 10.53
N GLY A 61 4.05 15.34 10.10
CA GLY A 61 5.19 14.48 10.40
C GLY A 61 6.32 14.71 9.40
N GLY A 62 7.31 13.83 9.45
CA GLY A 62 8.35 13.79 8.42
C GLY A 62 7.77 13.55 7.03
N SER A 63 8.42 14.12 6.01
CA SER A 63 8.08 13.84 4.61
C SER A 63 8.65 12.48 4.18
N GLY A 64 8.20 11.97 3.03
CA GLY A 64 8.60 10.65 2.52
C GLY A 64 7.56 9.54 2.76
N HIS A 65 6.36 9.92 3.23
CA HIS A 65 5.23 9.02 3.46
C HIS A 65 4.05 9.31 2.53
N GLU A 66 4.28 10.09 1.47
CA GLU A 66 3.24 10.57 0.57
C GLU A 66 2.40 9.39 0.03
N PRO A 67 1.05 9.52 -0.02
CA PRO A 67 0.29 10.75 0.15
C PRO A 67 0.08 11.24 1.59
N ALA A 68 0.49 10.48 2.62
CA ALA A 68 0.41 10.94 4.00
C ALA A 68 1.37 12.13 4.25
N HIS A 69 0.95 13.25 4.82
CA HIS A 69 -0.42 13.63 5.21
C HIS A 69 -1.08 14.61 4.24
N ALA A 70 -0.31 15.36 3.45
CA ALA A 70 -0.83 16.46 2.63
C ALA A 70 -1.86 16.02 1.58
N GLY A 71 -1.76 14.79 1.07
CA GLY A 71 -2.75 14.20 0.17
C GLY A 71 -4.11 13.90 0.81
N PHE A 72 -4.22 14.00 2.14
CA PHE A 72 -5.45 13.82 2.90
C PHE A 72 -6.06 15.14 3.39
N VAL A 73 -5.54 16.29 2.93
CA VAL A 73 -6.11 17.61 3.20
C VAL A 73 -7.32 17.84 2.30
N GLY A 74 -8.47 18.15 2.91
CA GLY A 74 -9.72 18.36 2.20
C GLY A 74 -10.94 18.35 3.13
N PRO A 75 -12.07 18.95 2.71
CA PRO A 75 -13.36 18.79 3.39
C PRO A 75 -13.66 17.33 3.70
N GLY A 76 -14.07 17.02 4.94
CA GLY A 76 -14.33 15.65 5.41
C GLY A 76 -13.09 14.85 5.88
N MET A 77 -11.90 15.45 5.85
CA MET A 77 -10.64 14.89 6.38
C MET A 77 -9.79 15.97 7.07
N LEU A 78 -8.51 16.15 6.70
CA LEU A 78 -7.63 17.11 7.34
C LEU A 78 -7.92 18.53 6.87
N THR A 79 -7.84 19.48 7.79
CA THR A 79 -7.91 20.92 7.52
C THR A 79 -6.56 21.45 7.05
N ALA A 80 -5.47 20.97 7.65
CA ALA A 80 -4.10 21.23 7.24
C ALA A 80 -3.18 20.03 7.54
N ALA A 81 -2.08 19.96 6.80
CA ALA A 81 -0.99 19.03 7.03
C ALA A 81 0.34 19.81 7.15
N VAL A 82 1.14 19.47 8.17
CA VAL A 82 2.45 20.08 8.42
C VAL A 82 3.55 19.09 8.02
N SER A 83 4.38 19.47 7.06
CA SER A 83 5.46 18.62 6.54
C SER A 83 6.79 19.05 7.13
N GLY A 84 7.49 18.11 7.77
CA GLY A 84 8.91 18.26 8.10
C GLY A 84 9.80 17.87 6.94
N ASP A 85 11.11 17.83 7.18
CA ASP A 85 12.05 17.23 6.22
C ASP A 85 11.86 15.71 6.16
N ILE A 86 12.56 15.02 5.26
CA ILE A 86 12.38 13.58 5.08
C ILE A 86 12.65 12.84 6.39
N PHE A 87 11.66 12.05 6.82
CA PHE A 87 11.66 11.25 8.05
C PHE A 87 11.98 12.04 9.33
N THR A 88 11.79 13.37 9.30
CA THR A 88 12.09 14.26 10.42
C THR A 88 10.85 15.08 10.75
N SER A 89 10.41 15.00 11.99
CA SER A 89 9.27 15.77 12.50
C SER A 89 9.35 17.27 12.16
N PRO A 90 8.25 17.94 11.78
CA PRO A 90 8.25 19.39 11.58
C PRO A 90 8.56 20.12 12.88
N LEU A 91 9.15 21.31 12.75
CA LEU A 91 9.44 22.18 13.88
C LEU A 91 8.14 22.64 14.56
N ALA A 92 8.19 22.80 15.89
CA ALA A 92 7.05 23.31 16.68
C ALA A 92 6.50 24.63 16.15
N ASP A 93 7.36 25.55 15.69
CA ASP A 93 6.94 26.84 15.13
C ASP A 93 6.11 26.68 13.84
N SER A 94 6.44 25.71 12.98
CA SER A 94 5.66 25.41 11.78
C SER A 94 4.29 24.82 12.11
N ILE A 95 4.23 23.97 13.14
CA ILE A 95 2.97 23.39 13.64
C ILE A 95 2.10 24.49 14.26
N LEU A 96 2.70 25.36 15.08
CA LEU A 96 2.02 26.50 15.68
C LEU A 96 1.50 27.48 14.62
N ALA A 97 2.27 27.72 13.56
CA ALA A 97 1.83 28.51 12.41
C ALA A 97 0.60 27.90 11.75
N ALA A 98 0.56 26.57 11.56
CA ALA A 98 -0.62 25.88 11.04
C ALA A 98 -1.82 26.04 11.98
N ILE A 99 -1.66 25.84 13.28
CA ILE A 99 -2.73 26.03 14.28
C ILE A 99 -3.32 27.45 14.15
N ARG A 100 -2.47 28.48 14.20
CA ARG A 100 -2.91 29.88 14.06
C ARG A 100 -3.63 30.15 12.74
N ALA A 101 -3.23 29.48 11.67
CA ALA A 101 -3.77 29.70 10.33
C ALA A 101 -5.14 29.09 10.10
N VAL A 102 -5.47 27.96 10.75
CA VAL A 102 -6.71 27.22 10.48
C VAL A 102 -7.68 27.10 11.66
N THR A 103 -7.25 27.42 12.87
CA THR A 103 -8.08 27.26 14.06
C THR A 103 -9.04 28.43 14.26
N GLY A 104 -10.34 28.17 14.11
CA GLY A 104 -11.41 29.09 14.44
C GLY A 104 -11.92 28.95 15.88
N PRO A 105 -13.07 29.56 16.22
CA PRO A 105 -13.64 29.53 17.58
C PRO A 105 -14.01 28.14 18.11
N LYS A 106 -14.12 27.13 17.23
CA LYS A 106 -14.40 25.73 17.59
C LYS A 106 -13.16 24.94 18.01
N GLY A 107 -11.97 25.56 17.97
CA GLY A 107 -10.72 24.91 18.33
C GLY A 107 -10.19 23.95 17.26
N CYS A 108 -9.11 23.25 17.59
CA CYS A 108 -8.49 22.27 16.70
C CYS A 108 -8.04 20.99 17.39
N LEU A 109 -8.14 19.88 16.65
CA LEU A 109 -7.57 18.60 17.03
C LEU A 109 -6.26 18.37 16.27
N LEU A 110 -5.20 18.03 17.01
CA LEU A 110 -3.94 17.53 16.46
C LEU A 110 -3.96 15.99 16.47
N ILE A 111 -3.77 15.37 15.32
CA ILE A 111 -3.57 13.92 15.19
C ILE A 111 -2.08 13.67 14.96
N VAL A 112 -1.45 12.93 15.86
CA VAL A 112 0.01 12.82 15.94
C VAL A 112 0.42 11.36 15.93
N MET A 113 1.26 10.96 14.98
CA MET A 113 1.84 9.61 14.98
C MET A 113 2.76 9.44 16.20
N ASN A 114 2.79 8.27 16.81
CA ASN A 114 3.56 8.03 18.04
C ASN A 114 5.05 7.84 17.77
N TYR A 115 5.71 8.94 17.36
CA TYR A 115 7.15 9.10 17.29
C TYR A 115 7.59 10.18 18.27
N THR A 116 8.76 9.99 18.88
CA THR A 116 9.26 10.91 19.92
C THR A 116 9.37 12.35 19.41
N GLY A 117 9.92 12.55 18.20
CA GLY A 117 10.03 13.88 17.59
C GLY A 117 8.66 14.54 17.39
N ASP A 118 7.71 13.80 16.81
CA ASP A 118 6.36 14.30 16.57
C ASP A 118 5.64 14.67 17.87
N ARG A 119 5.69 13.79 18.89
CA ARG A 119 5.06 14.07 20.18
C ARG A 119 5.62 15.31 20.86
N LEU A 120 6.94 15.50 20.81
CA LEU A 120 7.57 16.65 21.44
C LEU A 120 7.25 17.94 20.69
N ASN A 121 7.37 17.94 19.36
CA ASN A 121 7.13 19.15 18.55
C ASN A 121 5.65 19.55 18.52
N PHE A 122 4.73 18.60 18.30
CA PHE A 122 3.29 18.88 18.34
C PHE A 122 2.83 19.22 19.75
N GLY A 123 3.35 18.55 20.78
CA GLY A 123 3.04 18.87 22.17
C GLY A 123 3.48 20.28 22.55
N LEU A 124 4.71 20.68 22.18
CA LEU A 124 5.21 22.04 22.42
C LEU A 124 4.36 23.09 21.69
N ALA A 125 4.01 22.85 20.42
CA ALA A 125 3.15 23.73 19.65
C ALA A 125 1.74 23.85 20.25
N ALA A 126 1.17 22.74 20.74
CA ALA A 126 -0.14 22.72 21.38
C ALA A 126 -0.15 23.55 22.67
N GLU A 127 0.84 23.39 23.54
CA GLU A 127 0.93 24.15 24.79
C GLU A 127 1.16 25.65 24.53
N GLN A 128 1.98 25.98 23.53
CA GLN A 128 2.16 27.36 23.10
C GLN A 128 0.86 27.96 22.53
N ALA A 129 0.12 27.22 21.70
CA ALA A 129 -1.18 27.65 21.17
C ALA A 129 -2.23 27.85 22.28
N LYS A 130 -2.29 26.95 23.27
CA LYS A 130 -3.16 27.11 24.44
C LYS A 130 -2.83 28.38 25.23
N SER A 131 -1.54 28.69 25.40
CA SER A 131 -1.10 29.93 26.05
C SER A 131 -1.53 31.20 25.28
N GLU A 132 -1.75 31.09 23.98
CA GLU A 132 -2.27 32.14 23.10
C GLU A 132 -3.81 32.21 23.05
N GLY A 133 -4.49 31.32 23.77
CA GLY A 133 -5.95 31.28 23.88
C GLY A 133 -6.66 30.40 22.85
N TYR A 134 -5.92 29.57 22.09
CA TYR A 134 -6.54 28.56 21.22
C TYR A 134 -6.99 27.35 22.04
N ASP A 135 -8.16 26.82 21.71
CA ASP A 135 -8.61 25.53 22.23
C ASP A 135 -8.03 24.40 21.37
N VAL A 136 -7.22 23.53 21.98
CA VAL A 136 -6.42 22.53 21.27
C VAL A 136 -6.45 21.20 22.02
N GLU A 137 -6.91 20.16 21.34
CA GLU A 137 -6.79 18.76 21.78
C GLU A 137 -5.76 18.02 20.95
N MET A 138 -5.20 16.94 21.51
CA MET A 138 -4.19 16.12 20.83
C MET A 138 -4.45 14.64 21.03
N VAL A 139 -4.53 13.88 19.93
CA VAL A 139 -4.66 12.42 19.92
C VAL A 139 -3.40 11.81 19.32
N ILE A 140 -2.80 10.87 20.04
CA ILE A 140 -1.62 10.13 19.62
C ILE A 140 -2.06 8.80 19.01
N VAL A 141 -1.59 8.50 17.80
CA VAL A 141 -1.87 7.23 17.12
C VAL A 141 -0.66 6.32 17.22
N GLY A 142 -0.83 5.19 17.90
CA GLY A 142 0.17 4.12 18.03
C GLY A 142 -0.44 2.78 17.64
N ASP A 143 -0.58 2.54 16.34
CA ASP A 143 -1.25 1.38 15.78
C ASP A 143 -0.31 0.21 15.45
N ASP A 144 1.01 0.38 15.50
CA ASP A 144 1.94 -0.71 15.20
C ASP A 144 1.87 -1.88 16.20
N CYS A 145 1.72 -3.10 15.68
CA CYS A 145 1.62 -4.36 16.42
C CYS A 145 2.88 -5.23 16.31
N ALA A 146 3.92 -4.78 15.60
CA ALA A 146 5.11 -5.58 15.34
C ALA A 146 5.90 -5.94 16.61
N LEU A 147 6.13 -4.96 17.49
CA LEU A 147 6.99 -5.11 18.66
C LEU A 147 6.13 -5.40 19.90
N PRO A 148 6.39 -6.44 20.71
CA PRO A 148 5.62 -6.73 21.93
C PRO A 148 5.96 -5.75 23.07
N PRO A 149 5.04 -5.46 24.02
CA PRO A 149 5.35 -4.60 25.16
C PRO A 149 6.44 -5.26 26.03
N PRO A 150 7.38 -4.52 26.64
CA PRO A 150 7.45 -3.05 26.74
C PRO A 150 8.41 -2.41 25.72
N HIS A 151 8.70 -3.04 24.58
CA HIS A 151 9.73 -2.55 23.66
C HIS A 151 9.35 -1.17 23.09
N GLY A 152 10.15 -0.17 23.45
CA GLY A 152 9.96 1.24 23.09
C GLY A 152 9.57 2.11 24.27
N ILE A 153 10.47 3.00 24.70
CA ILE A 153 10.22 4.00 25.77
C ILE A 153 8.98 4.87 25.45
N ALA A 154 8.66 5.03 24.15
CA ALA A 154 7.56 5.85 23.64
C ALA A 154 6.25 5.08 23.35
N GLY A 155 6.21 3.74 23.43
CA GLY A 155 5.05 2.91 23.04
C GLY A 155 5.06 2.48 21.56
N ARG A 156 3.91 1.99 21.07
CA ARG A 156 3.71 1.50 19.68
C ARG A 156 3.86 2.62 18.66
N ARG A 157 4.59 2.40 17.55
CA ARG A 157 4.73 3.38 16.45
C ARG A 157 3.38 3.71 15.80
N GLY A 158 3.25 4.90 15.24
CA GLY A 158 2.11 5.28 14.37
C GLY A 158 2.42 4.96 12.91
N LEU A 159 1.53 4.24 12.23
CA LEU A 159 1.67 3.76 10.86
C LEU A 159 0.38 4.06 10.06
N ALA A 160 0.11 3.27 9.02
CA ALA A 160 -0.97 3.49 8.04
C ALA A 160 -2.38 3.56 8.66
N GLY A 161 -2.62 2.97 9.84
CA GLY A 161 -3.89 3.09 10.55
C GLY A 161 -4.23 4.53 10.93
N THR A 162 -3.23 5.41 11.04
CA THR A 162 -3.41 6.86 11.23
C THR A 162 -4.28 7.49 10.14
N VAL A 163 -4.22 6.99 8.89
CA VAL A 163 -5.04 7.50 7.79
C VAL A 163 -6.54 7.24 8.04
N LEU A 164 -6.89 6.10 8.63
CA LEU A 164 -8.27 5.81 9.05
C LEU A 164 -8.71 6.73 10.19
N VAL A 165 -7.85 6.99 11.16
CA VAL A 165 -8.12 7.92 12.28
C VAL A 165 -8.34 9.35 11.74
N ASN A 166 -7.52 9.80 10.79
CA ASN A 166 -7.69 11.08 10.10
C ASN A 166 -9.05 11.19 9.42
N LYS A 167 -9.52 10.10 8.78
CA LYS A 167 -10.85 10.07 8.16
C LYS A 167 -11.97 10.19 9.19
N VAL A 168 -11.88 9.42 10.29
CA VAL A 168 -12.89 9.45 11.36
C VAL A 168 -13.00 10.86 11.95
N ALA A 169 -11.88 11.41 12.39
CA ALA A 169 -11.81 12.73 13.00
C ALA A 169 -12.28 13.84 12.05
N GLY A 170 -11.83 13.81 10.79
CA GLY A 170 -12.21 14.81 9.80
C GLY A 170 -13.69 14.76 9.43
N ALA A 171 -14.28 13.56 9.34
CA ALA A 171 -15.71 13.41 9.11
C ALA A 171 -16.55 13.86 10.32
N ALA A 172 -16.08 13.59 11.54
CA ALA A 172 -16.71 14.05 12.77
C ALA A 172 -16.71 15.59 12.86
N ALA A 173 -15.56 16.20 12.57
CA ALA A 173 -15.42 17.65 12.49
C ALA A 173 -16.29 18.25 11.38
N ASP A 174 -16.38 17.61 10.21
CA ASP A 174 -17.20 18.08 9.10
C ASP A 174 -18.71 17.98 9.41
N ALA A 175 -19.12 17.00 10.21
CA ALA A 175 -20.46 16.87 10.76
C ALA A 175 -20.80 17.92 11.83
N GLY A 176 -19.84 18.76 12.23
CA GLY A 176 -20.05 19.90 13.13
C GLY A 176 -20.00 19.55 14.62
N LEU A 177 -19.40 18.43 14.98
CA LEU A 177 -19.20 18.02 16.38
C LEU A 177 -18.30 19.01 17.14
N SER A 178 -18.39 18.99 18.48
CA SER A 178 -17.53 19.77 19.35
C SER A 178 -16.09 19.25 19.33
N LEU A 179 -15.10 20.07 19.73
CA LEU A 179 -13.71 19.63 19.81
C LEU A 179 -13.54 18.39 20.69
N ALA A 180 -14.22 18.35 21.84
CA ALA A 180 -14.18 17.23 22.76
C ALA A 180 -14.73 15.94 22.13
N ASP A 181 -15.85 16.02 21.40
CA ASP A 181 -16.45 14.86 20.75
C ASP A 181 -15.59 14.37 19.57
N VAL A 182 -15.03 15.29 18.77
CA VAL A 182 -14.10 14.96 17.69
C VAL A 182 -12.84 14.28 18.24
N ALA A 183 -12.28 14.78 19.35
CA ALA A 183 -11.14 14.17 20.03
C ALA A 183 -11.50 12.78 20.59
N ALA A 184 -12.69 12.61 21.14
CA ALA A 184 -13.16 11.33 21.67
C ALA A 184 -13.33 10.28 20.55
N GLU A 185 -13.97 10.63 19.43
CA GLU A 185 -14.10 9.73 18.28
C GLU A 185 -12.73 9.37 17.67
N ALA A 186 -11.82 10.35 17.53
CA ALA A 186 -10.48 10.10 17.03
C ALA A 186 -9.67 9.18 17.96
N LYS A 187 -9.76 9.39 19.27
CA LYS A 187 -9.12 8.54 20.28
C LYS A 187 -9.68 7.13 20.23
N HIS A 188 -11.00 6.96 20.21
CA HIS A 188 -11.65 5.66 20.07
C HIS A 188 -11.17 4.94 18.80
N ALA A 189 -11.18 5.61 17.64
CA ALA A 189 -10.67 5.04 16.40
C ALA A 189 -9.19 4.61 16.50
N SER A 190 -8.35 5.39 17.19
CA SER A 190 -6.93 5.05 17.40
C SER A 190 -6.73 3.80 18.27
N GLU A 191 -7.62 3.55 19.23
CA GLU A 191 -7.59 2.37 20.11
C GLU A 191 -8.17 1.12 19.42
N MET A 192 -8.95 1.30 18.35
CA MET A 192 -9.59 0.22 17.60
C MET A 192 -8.75 -0.29 16.42
N VAL A 193 -7.59 0.30 16.13
CA VAL A 193 -6.77 -0.04 14.96
C VAL A 193 -5.40 -0.63 15.31
N GLY A 194 -5.03 -1.67 14.57
CA GLY A 194 -3.74 -2.35 14.66
C GLY A 194 -3.14 -2.58 13.29
N THR A 195 -1.85 -2.32 13.13
CA THR A 195 -1.12 -2.36 11.87
C THR A 195 0.17 -3.13 12.04
N MET A 196 0.58 -3.88 11.03
CA MET A 196 1.93 -4.42 10.95
C MET A 196 2.42 -4.42 9.50
N GLY A 197 3.65 -3.94 9.31
CA GLY A 197 4.34 -3.88 8.01
C GLY A 197 5.23 -5.08 7.75
N VAL A 198 5.56 -5.30 6.48
CA VAL A 198 6.57 -6.24 6.00
C VAL A 198 7.32 -5.59 4.84
N ALA A 199 8.65 -5.64 4.89
CA ALA A 199 9.52 -5.03 3.90
C ALA A 199 10.40 -6.07 3.21
N LEU A 200 10.45 -6.00 1.88
CA LEU A 200 11.33 -6.78 1.00
C LEU A 200 12.61 -6.02 0.66
N SER A 201 12.58 -4.70 0.77
CA SER A 201 13.74 -3.83 0.63
C SER A 201 13.61 -2.66 1.58
N VAL A 202 14.70 -1.94 1.83
CA VAL A 202 14.63 -0.64 2.48
C VAL A 202 14.47 0.48 1.47
N CYS A 203 14.08 1.65 1.96
CA CYS A 203 14.00 2.85 1.14
C CYS A 203 15.38 3.48 0.90
N THR A 204 15.47 4.21 -0.20
CA THR A 204 16.62 5.07 -0.53
C THR A 204 16.27 6.51 -0.20
N LEU A 205 17.06 7.15 0.67
CA LEU A 205 16.93 8.60 0.89
C LEU A 205 17.47 9.37 -0.33
N PRO A 206 16.84 10.48 -0.76
CA PRO A 206 17.38 11.34 -1.81
C PRO A 206 18.83 11.76 -1.53
N GLY A 207 19.70 11.61 -2.55
CA GLY A 207 21.11 11.92 -2.45
C GLY A 207 21.96 10.91 -1.65
N GLN A 208 21.37 9.81 -1.17
CA GLN A 208 22.06 8.76 -0.42
C GLN A 208 22.10 7.44 -1.20
N VAL A 209 23.08 6.59 -0.87
CA VAL A 209 23.16 5.23 -1.40
C VAL A 209 22.18 4.33 -0.65
N THR A 210 21.44 3.50 -1.39
CA THR A 210 20.53 2.51 -0.82
C THR A 210 21.31 1.51 0.04
N SER A 211 20.83 1.24 1.24
CA SER A 211 21.36 0.15 2.06
C SER A 211 20.87 -1.19 1.53
N ASP A 212 21.73 -2.21 1.52
CA ASP A 212 21.44 -3.54 0.96
C ASP A 212 21.41 -4.62 2.05
N TYR A 213 21.09 -4.26 3.30
CA TYR A 213 21.18 -5.21 4.42
C TYR A 213 20.15 -6.35 4.35
N LEU A 214 19.05 -6.19 3.61
CA LEU A 214 18.09 -7.26 3.35
C LEU A 214 18.54 -8.18 2.22
N GLY A 215 19.29 -7.66 1.24
CA GLY A 215 19.69 -8.43 0.07
C GLY A 215 18.49 -9.05 -0.68
N PRO A 216 18.71 -10.05 -1.54
CA PRO A 216 17.66 -10.65 -2.35
C PRO A 216 16.87 -11.78 -1.68
N GLU A 217 17.33 -12.29 -0.53
CA GLU A 217 16.77 -13.51 0.09
C GLU A 217 16.01 -13.24 1.40
N LEU A 218 16.19 -12.05 2.01
CA LEU A 218 15.56 -11.73 3.29
C LEU A 218 14.44 -10.71 3.13
N MET A 219 13.50 -10.78 4.07
CA MET A 219 12.52 -9.74 4.34
C MET A 219 12.51 -9.44 5.84
N GLU A 220 12.01 -8.25 6.18
CA GLU A 220 11.91 -7.79 7.57
C GLU A 220 10.45 -7.63 7.97
N LEU A 221 10.08 -8.35 9.03
CA LEU A 221 8.75 -8.30 9.61
C LEU A 221 8.69 -7.13 10.59
N GLY A 222 7.77 -6.21 10.38
CA GLY A 222 7.55 -5.06 11.25
C GLY A 222 8.57 -3.93 11.08
N LEU A 223 9.26 -3.83 9.95
CA LEU A 223 10.11 -2.66 9.65
C LEU A 223 9.28 -1.37 9.73
N GLY A 224 9.79 -0.36 10.42
CA GLY A 224 9.13 0.93 10.58
C GLY A 224 9.20 1.78 9.30
N ILE A 225 8.33 2.79 9.21
CA ILE A 225 8.23 3.67 8.03
C ILE A 225 9.43 4.62 7.86
N HIS A 226 10.30 4.75 8.86
CA HIS A 226 11.57 5.49 8.72
C HIS A 226 12.79 4.56 8.63
N GLY A 227 12.55 3.25 8.43
CA GLY A 227 13.60 2.21 8.45
C GLY A 227 14.02 1.78 9.86
N GLU A 228 13.19 2.02 10.89
CA GLU A 228 13.48 1.54 12.24
C GLU A 228 13.34 0.03 12.32
N PRO A 229 14.29 -0.69 12.98
CA PRO A 229 14.32 -2.14 13.01
C PRO A 229 12.97 -2.77 13.34
N GLY A 230 12.64 -3.83 12.60
CA GLY A 230 11.47 -4.63 12.81
C GLY A 230 11.62 -5.66 13.92
N ALA A 231 10.62 -6.53 14.02
CA ALA A 231 10.58 -7.61 14.99
C ALA A 231 11.52 -8.76 14.62
N ALA A 232 11.67 -9.06 13.33
CA ALA A 232 12.48 -10.18 12.86
C ALA A 232 12.93 -10.06 11.40
N PHE A 233 14.11 -10.59 11.13
CA PHE A 233 14.58 -10.95 9.80
C PHE A 233 14.17 -12.39 9.49
N VAL A 234 13.63 -12.62 8.29
CA VAL A 234 13.22 -13.96 7.84
C VAL A 234 13.54 -14.11 6.35
N GLU A 235 13.71 -15.35 5.90
CA GLU A 235 13.81 -15.64 4.46
C GLU A 235 12.51 -15.28 3.74
N LEU A 236 12.59 -14.91 2.46
CA LEU A 236 11.42 -14.65 1.62
C LEU A 236 10.41 -15.81 1.70
N GLN A 237 9.16 -15.47 2.01
CA GLN A 237 8.07 -16.43 2.09
C GLN A 237 7.00 -16.15 1.04
N PRO A 238 6.18 -17.17 0.68
CA PRO A 238 4.95 -16.92 -0.06
C PRO A 238 4.05 -15.91 0.66
N VAL A 239 3.42 -15.00 -0.08
CA VAL A 239 2.54 -13.94 0.46
C VAL A 239 1.47 -14.51 1.40
N ASP A 240 0.97 -15.72 1.14
CA ASP A 240 -0.03 -16.36 1.99
C ASP A 240 0.47 -16.61 3.42
N VAL A 241 1.73 -17.01 3.56
CA VAL A 241 2.38 -17.22 4.85
C VAL A 241 2.61 -15.89 5.55
N ILE A 242 3.03 -14.87 4.80
CA ILE A 242 3.27 -13.51 5.31
C ILE A 242 1.97 -12.92 5.88
N VAL A 243 0.89 -12.96 5.09
CA VAL A 243 -0.42 -12.45 5.50
C VAL A 243 -0.91 -13.17 6.75
N SER A 244 -0.85 -14.51 6.79
CA SER A 244 -1.25 -15.26 7.98
C SER A 244 -0.45 -14.88 9.23
N HIS A 245 0.86 -14.68 9.09
CA HIS A 245 1.70 -14.22 10.19
C HIS A 245 1.28 -12.83 10.68
N VAL A 246 1.11 -11.87 9.76
CA VAL A 246 0.72 -10.49 10.08
C VAL A 246 -0.65 -10.44 10.77
N LEU A 247 -1.64 -11.17 10.24
CA LEU A 247 -2.98 -11.25 10.84
C LEU A 247 -2.94 -11.86 12.24
N LYS A 248 -2.18 -12.95 12.43
CA LYS A 248 -2.00 -13.58 13.73
C LYS A 248 -1.39 -12.62 14.76
N GLN A 249 -0.40 -11.82 14.36
CA GLN A 249 0.24 -10.86 15.25
C GLN A 249 -0.72 -9.73 15.66
N ILE A 250 -1.45 -9.15 14.71
CA ILE A 250 -2.42 -8.08 14.98
C ILE A 250 -3.56 -8.58 15.88
N LEU A 251 -4.06 -9.80 15.64
CA LEU A 251 -5.19 -10.40 16.35
C LEU A 251 -4.78 -11.23 17.59
N SER A 252 -3.51 -11.14 18.01
CA SER A 252 -2.98 -11.95 19.11
C SER A 252 -3.70 -11.66 20.42
N GLN A 253 -4.20 -12.72 21.07
CA GLN A 253 -4.81 -12.64 22.40
C GLN A 253 -3.78 -12.47 23.51
N GLU A 254 -2.49 -12.66 23.23
CA GLU A 254 -1.41 -12.46 24.20
C GLU A 254 -1.05 -10.98 24.34
N THR A 255 -1.00 -10.24 23.21
CA THR A 255 -0.70 -8.81 23.23
C THR A 255 -1.96 -7.95 23.40
N GLN A 256 -3.12 -8.42 22.92
CA GLN A 256 -4.41 -7.72 22.98
C GLN A 256 -4.34 -6.27 22.48
N TYR A 257 -3.55 -6.02 21.43
CA TYR A 257 -3.35 -4.68 20.88
C TYR A 257 -4.63 -4.01 20.38
N VAL A 258 -5.56 -4.82 19.90
CA VAL A 258 -6.88 -4.39 19.45
C VAL A 258 -7.95 -5.32 20.03
N PRO A 259 -9.11 -4.79 20.44
CA PRO A 259 -10.18 -5.57 21.08
C PRO A 259 -11.04 -6.32 20.05
N ILE A 260 -10.40 -7.11 19.17
CA ILE A 260 -11.02 -7.89 18.10
C ILE A 260 -11.08 -9.36 18.51
N THR A 261 -12.28 -9.92 18.45
CA THR A 261 -12.57 -11.33 18.74
C THR A 261 -13.49 -11.91 17.67
N ARG A 262 -13.65 -13.24 17.65
CA ARG A 262 -14.61 -13.90 16.77
C ARG A 262 -16.01 -13.28 16.92
N GLY A 263 -16.66 -12.98 15.80
CA GLY A 263 -17.93 -12.25 15.74
C GLY A 263 -17.79 -10.72 15.65
N SER A 264 -16.58 -10.18 15.80
CA SER A 264 -16.32 -8.76 15.55
C SER A 264 -16.48 -8.45 14.05
N ARG A 265 -16.67 -7.16 13.76
CA ARG A 265 -16.65 -6.61 12.41
C ARG A 265 -15.44 -5.69 12.28
N VAL A 266 -14.82 -5.66 11.10
CA VAL A 266 -13.60 -4.91 10.85
C VAL A 266 -13.58 -4.20 9.50
N VAL A 267 -12.78 -3.16 9.45
CA VAL A 267 -12.26 -2.53 8.23
C VAL A 267 -10.84 -3.04 8.01
N LEU A 268 -10.54 -3.45 6.78
CA LEU A 268 -9.23 -3.92 6.36
C LEU A 268 -8.57 -2.89 5.43
N MET A 269 -7.33 -2.50 5.73
CA MET A 269 -6.49 -1.73 4.82
C MET A 269 -5.25 -2.55 4.43
N ILE A 270 -5.02 -2.71 3.14
CA ILE A 270 -3.78 -3.21 2.56
C ILE A 270 -3.04 -2.02 1.95
N ASN A 271 -1.99 -1.58 2.61
CA ASN A 271 -1.21 -0.39 2.25
C ASN A 271 0.14 -0.78 1.64
N GLY A 272 0.47 -0.26 0.46
CA GLY A 272 1.81 -0.37 -0.12
C GLY A 272 2.79 0.63 0.48
N LEU A 273 4.03 0.20 0.70
CA LEU A 273 5.08 1.03 1.32
C LEU A 273 5.88 1.87 0.32
N GLY A 274 5.53 1.85 -0.97
CA GLY A 274 6.20 2.65 -1.98
C GLY A 274 6.26 1.95 -3.33
N SER A 275 7.20 1.03 -3.48
CA SER A 275 7.51 0.40 -4.78
C SER A 275 6.78 -0.92 -5.04
N THR A 276 5.90 -1.37 -4.13
CA THR A 276 5.09 -2.58 -4.31
C THR A 276 3.95 -2.36 -5.31
N PRO A 277 3.92 -3.10 -6.44
CA PRO A 277 2.85 -3.01 -7.42
C PRO A 277 1.47 -3.38 -6.86
N LEU A 278 0.42 -2.77 -7.41
CA LEU A 278 -0.97 -3.07 -7.05
C LEU A 278 -1.32 -4.56 -7.19
N MET A 279 -0.71 -5.25 -8.15
CA MET A 279 -0.88 -6.70 -8.33
C MET A 279 -0.52 -7.47 -7.05
N GLU A 280 0.59 -7.13 -6.40
CA GLU A 280 1.06 -7.79 -5.18
C GLU A 280 0.15 -7.47 -3.99
N LEU A 281 -0.29 -6.21 -3.88
CA LEU A 281 -1.27 -5.81 -2.85
C LEU A 281 -2.60 -6.57 -3.00
N MET A 282 -3.06 -6.81 -4.24
CA MET A 282 -4.27 -7.60 -4.51
C MET A 282 -4.08 -9.09 -4.17
N ILE A 283 -2.87 -9.63 -4.32
CA ILE A 283 -2.55 -10.99 -3.86
C ILE A 283 -2.64 -11.08 -2.33
N ALA A 284 -2.14 -10.07 -1.61
CA ALA A 284 -2.28 -9.99 -0.16
C ALA A 284 -3.75 -9.89 0.27
N ALA A 285 -4.53 -9.02 -0.38
CA ALA A 285 -5.97 -8.89 -0.12
C ALA A 285 -6.74 -10.20 -0.37
N ARG A 286 -6.39 -10.92 -1.44
CA ARG A 286 -6.96 -12.24 -1.79
C ARG A 286 -6.76 -13.28 -0.67
N LYS A 287 -5.67 -13.21 0.10
CA LYS A 287 -5.47 -14.07 1.28
C LYS A 287 -6.15 -13.50 2.52
N ALA A 288 -5.96 -12.22 2.81
CA ALA A 288 -6.33 -11.61 4.08
C ALA A 288 -7.84 -11.65 4.33
N ILE A 289 -8.64 -11.35 3.30
CA ILE A 289 -10.11 -11.29 3.39
C ILE A 289 -10.72 -12.63 3.81
N PRO A 290 -10.52 -13.75 3.07
CA PRO A 290 -11.13 -15.02 3.45
C PRO A 290 -10.57 -15.56 4.77
N GLU A 291 -9.31 -15.32 5.09
CA GLU A 291 -8.72 -15.75 6.36
C GLU A 291 -9.38 -15.07 7.57
N LEU A 292 -9.60 -13.75 7.49
CA LEU A 292 -10.36 -13.02 8.51
C LEU A 292 -11.77 -13.60 8.72
N GLN A 293 -12.49 -13.84 7.62
CA GLN A 293 -13.88 -14.31 7.70
C GLN A 293 -14.02 -15.77 8.10
N LEU A 294 -13.20 -16.66 7.54
CA LEU A 294 -13.36 -18.11 7.69
C LEU A 294 -12.55 -18.66 8.88
N GLU A 295 -11.30 -18.22 9.03
CA GLU A 295 -10.38 -18.76 10.04
C GLU A 295 -10.53 -18.00 11.36
N HIS A 296 -10.55 -16.66 11.31
CA HIS A 296 -10.72 -15.83 12.51
C HIS A 296 -12.20 -15.59 12.89
N GLY A 297 -13.14 -15.81 11.96
CA GLY A 297 -14.58 -15.61 12.20
C GLY A 297 -14.95 -14.15 12.42
N VAL A 298 -14.27 -13.24 11.71
CA VAL A 298 -14.45 -11.78 11.79
C VAL A 298 -15.03 -11.29 10.46
N ALA A 299 -16.12 -10.51 10.50
CA ALA A 299 -16.73 -9.96 9.29
C ALA A 299 -15.93 -8.75 8.77
N VAL A 300 -15.71 -8.66 7.46
CA VAL A 300 -14.97 -7.55 6.86
C VAL A 300 -15.93 -6.59 6.15
N ASP A 301 -16.26 -5.47 6.78
CA ASP A 301 -17.25 -4.50 6.30
C ASP A 301 -16.73 -3.63 5.16
N ARG A 302 -15.46 -3.22 5.21
CA ARG A 302 -14.81 -2.37 4.19
C ARG A 302 -13.40 -2.87 3.92
N VAL A 303 -12.96 -2.69 2.67
CA VAL A 303 -11.57 -2.93 2.27
C VAL A 303 -11.04 -1.72 1.52
N TYR A 304 -9.83 -1.31 1.90
CA TYR A 304 -9.03 -0.31 1.23
C TYR A 304 -7.72 -0.95 0.78
N THR A 305 -7.44 -0.94 -0.53
CA THR A 305 -6.17 -1.47 -1.07
C THR A 305 -5.53 -0.42 -1.94
N GLY A 306 -4.28 -0.07 -1.64
CA GLY A 306 -3.57 0.97 -2.38
C GLY A 306 -2.37 1.49 -1.61
N THR A 307 -1.95 2.71 -1.93
CA THR A 307 -0.81 3.37 -1.31
C THR A 307 -1.32 4.58 -0.53
N PHE A 308 -1.31 4.49 0.79
CA PHE A 308 -1.91 5.49 1.69
C PHE A 308 -0.86 6.14 2.59
N MET A 309 0.13 5.38 3.05
CA MET A 309 1.27 5.87 3.82
C MET A 309 2.51 5.06 3.42
N THR A 310 3.43 5.71 2.71
CA THR A 310 4.63 5.06 2.17
C THR A 310 5.81 5.16 3.13
N SER A 311 6.93 4.55 2.71
CA SER A 311 8.28 4.86 3.14
C SER A 311 9.12 5.03 1.87
N LEU A 312 8.93 6.14 1.16
CA LEU A 312 9.56 6.44 -0.13
C LEU A 312 9.39 5.30 -1.16
N ASP A 313 10.49 4.65 -1.54
CA ASP A 313 10.56 3.55 -2.51
C ASP A 313 10.71 2.17 -1.86
N MET A 314 10.40 2.05 -0.57
CA MET A 314 10.41 0.76 0.13
C MET A 314 9.50 -0.24 -0.58
N ALA A 315 10.04 -1.41 -0.92
CA ALA A 315 9.25 -2.54 -1.39
C ALA A 315 8.69 -3.26 -0.16
N GLY A 316 7.37 -3.33 -0.05
CA GLY A 316 6.68 -3.95 1.06
C GLY A 316 5.23 -3.49 1.16
N PHE A 317 4.51 -4.10 2.10
CA PHE A 317 3.15 -3.70 2.41
C PHE A 317 2.90 -3.76 3.91
N SER A 318 1.87 -3.07 4.38
CA SER A 318 1.34 -3.20 5.72
C SER A 318 -0.14 -3.57 5.68
N ILE A 319 -0.58 -4.32 6.67
CA ILE A 319 -1.99 -4.62 6.90
C ILE A 319 -2.42 -3.84 8.13
N SER A 320 -3.50 -3.07 8.00
CA SER A 320 -4.18 -2.44 9.14
C SER A 320 -5.57 -3.04 9.29
N ILE A 321 -5.95 -3.37 10.53
CA ILE A 321 -7.28 -3.85 10.89
C ILE A 321 -7.84 -2.91 11.94
N MET A 322 -8.97 -2.29 11.61
CA MET A 322 -9.73 -1.45 12.52
C MET A 322 -11.02 -2.17 12.87
N LYS A 323 -11.29 -2.36 14.16
CA LYS A 323 -12.61 -2.82 14.61
C LYS A 323 -13.66 -1.78 14.21
N SER A 324 -14.69 -2.20 13.49
CA SER A 324 -15.79 -1.33 13.09
C SER A 324 -16.95 -1.40 14.07
N ASP A 325 -17.51 -0.23 14.35
CA ASP A 325 -18.87 -0.03 14.79
C ASP A 325 -19.59 0.88 13.79
N GLU A 326 -20.88 1.12 14.02
CA GLU A 326 -21.72 1.91 13.12
C GLU A 326 -21.20 3.35 12.95
N ASP A 327 -20.69 3.96 14.03
CA ASP A 327 -20.17 5.32 14.01
C ASP A 327 -18.90 5.40 13.15
N ILE A 328 -17.94 4.48 13.34
CA ILE A 328 -16.73 4.40 12.52
C ILE A 328 -17.09 4.20 11.04
N LEU A 329 -18.02 3.28 10.72
CA LEU A 329 -18.41 3.03 9.33
C LEU A 329 -19.02 4.27 8.69
N GLN A 330 -19.96 4.93 9.37
CA GLN A 330 -20.56 6.17 8.87
C GLN A 330 -19.51 7.26 8.64
N ARG A 331 -18.51 7.38 9.52
CA ARG A 331 -17.42 8.35 9.35
C ARG A 331 -16.50 8.00 8.19
N LEU A 332 -16.19 6.73 7.99
CA LEU A 332 -15.37 6.28 6.86
C LEU A 332 -16.08 6.48 5.51
N ASP A 333 -17.38 6.22 5.46
CA ASP A 333 -18.22 6.36 4.26
C ASP A 333 -18.63 7.82 3.99
N ALA A 334 -18.51 8.71 4.99
CA ALA A 334 -18.84 10.13 4.82
C ALA A 334 -18.03 10.77 3.66
N PRO A 335 -18.64 11.63 2.84
CA PRO A 335 -17.96 12.26 1.71
C PRO A 335 -16.69 13.03 2.11
N THR A 336 -15.68 12.99 1.26
CA THR A 336 -14.49 13.84 1.38
C THR A 336 -14.03 14.32 0.01
N LYS A 337 -13.35 15.47 -0.02
CA LYS A 337 -12.64 15.98 -1.19
C LYS A 337 -11.12 15.91 -1.05
N ALA A 338 -10.63 15.17 -0.06
CA ALA A 338 -9.21 14.86 0.08
C ALA A 338 -8.72 14.07 -1.15
N PRO A 339 -7.64 14.50 -1.83
CA PRO A 339 -7.25 13.92 -3.11
C PRO A 339 -6.97 12.42 -3.13
N TYR A 340 -6.43 11.87 -2.04
CA TYR A 340 -5.98 10.48 -1.97
C TYR A 340 -6.85 9.57 -1.09
N TRP A 341 -8.03 10.03 -0.65
CA TRP A 341 -8.96 9.13 0.02
C TRP A 341 -9.63 8.21 -1.02
N PRO A 342 -9.49 6.88 -0.89
CA PRO A 342 -10.10 5.96 -1.83
C PRO A 342 -11.63 5.90 -1.64
N VAL A 343 -12.35 5.53 -2.69
CA VAL A 343 -13.73 5.08 -2.53
C VAL A 343 -13.70 3.73 -1.82
N GLY A 344 -14.31 3.64 -0.64
CA GLY A 344 -14.48 2.38 0.06
C GLY A 344 -15.38 1.44 -0.73
N VAL A 345 -15.04 0.16 -0.77
CA VAL A 345 -15.93 -0.86 -1.34
C VAL A 345 -16.93 -1.28 -0.26
N GLU A 346 -18.18 -0.84 -0.40
CA GLU A 346 -19.30 -1.19 0.48
C GLU A 346 -19.88 -2.58 0.15
N GLY A 347 -20.63 -3.15 1.11
CA GLY A 347 -21.63 -4.19 0.87
C GLY A 347 -21.25 -5.63 1.24
N ASP A 348 -22.28 -6.47 1.35
CA ASP A 348 -22.14 -7.92 1.46
C ASP A 348 -21.40 -8.45 0.23
N ARG A 349 -20.31 -9.20 0.43
CA ARG A 349 -19.50 -9.74 -0.66
C ARG A 349 -20.19 -10.96 -1.26
N PRO A 350 -20.80 -10.88 -2.47
CA PRO A 350 -21.34 -12.06 -3.10
C PRO A 350 -20.21 -13.06 -3.38
N PRO A 351 -20.52 -14.37 -3.50
CA PRO A 351 -19.51 -15.36 -3.85
C PRO A 351 -18.77 -14.96 -5.13
N ALA A 352 -17.44 -15.00 -5.11
CA ALA A 352 -16.60 -14.59 -6.24
C ALA A 352 -16.85 -15.43 -7.52
N LYS A 353 -17.41 -16.64 -7.37
CA LYS A 353 -17.87 -17.46 -8.49
C LYS A 353 -19.37 -17.30 -8.65
N ILE A 354 -19.76 -16.79 -9.81
CA ILE A 354 -21.14 -16.85 -10.27
C ILE A 354 -21.41 -18.31 -10.67
N ALA A 355 -22.33 -18.97 -9.97
CA ALA A 355 -22.56 -20.42 -10.13
C ALA A 355 -23.08 -20.82 -11.52
N GLU A 356 -23.59 -19.86 -12.32
CA GLU A 356 -24.42 -20.17 -13.49
C GLU A 356 -24.05 -19.41 -14.78
N ILE A 357 -22.90 -18.74 -14.86
CA ILE A 357 -22.44 -18.12 -16.13
C ILE A 357 -21.35 -19.00 -16.74
N PRO A 358 -21.68 -19.86 -17.72
CA PRO A 358 -20.66 -20.62 -18.44
C PRO A 358 -19.82 -19.67 -19.29
N VAL A 359 -18.55 -20.05 -19.51
CA VAL A 359 -17.67 -19.33 -20.45
C VAL A 359 -18.37 -19.29 -21.81
N PRO A 360 -18.60 -18.10 -22.40
CA PRO A 360 -19.20 -18.01 -23.72
C PRO A 360 -18.33 -18.76 -24.71
N VAL A 361 -18.85 -19.88 -25.24
CA VAL A 361 -18.21 -20.58 -26.33
C VAL A 361 -18.49 -19.75 -27.59
N PRO A 362 -17.47 -19.40 -28.41
CA PRO A 362 -17.71 -18.77 -29.69
C PRO A 362 -18.73 -19.60 -30.46
N ALA A 363 -19.73 -18.95 -31.05
CA ALA A 363 -20.70 -19.64 -31.89
C ALA A 363 -19.91 -20.48 -32.91
N SER A 364 -20.04 -21.80 -32.83
CA SER A 364 -19.43 -22.71 -33.81
C SER A 364 -19.82 -22.17 -35.18
N GLY A 365 -18.83 -21.73 -35.95
CA GLY A 365 -19.08 -21.04 -37.21
C GLY A 365 -20.10 -21.84 -38.00
N SER A 366 -21.26 -21.24 -38.26
CA SER A 366 -22.17 -21.73 -39.29
C SER A 366 -21.29 -21.94 -40.51
N THR A 367 -21.29 -23.16 -41.05
CA THR A 367 -20.61 -23.51 -42.29
C THR A 367 -20.88 -22.44 -43.33
N ARG A 368 -19.93 -21.51 -43.51
CA ARG A 368 -19.91 -20.66 -44.69
C ARG A 368 -19.64 -21.63 -45.83
N SER A 369 -20.63 -21.80 -46.70
CA SER A 369 -20.48 -22.53 -47.95
C SER A 369 -19.23 -22.04 -48.68
N ASP A 370 -18.46 -22.98 -49.26
CA ASP A 370 -17.26 -22.79 -50.08
C ASP A 370 -17.47 -21.88 -51.31
N ARG A 371 -17.74 -20.60 -51.10
CA ARG A 371 -17.72 -19.55 -52.12
C ARG A 371 -17.28 -18.27 -51.43
N ASP A 372 -15.97 -18.15 -51.25
CA ASP A 372 -15.20 -16.90 -51.13
C ASP A 372 -13.77 -17.28 -50.72
N LYS A 373 -13.06 -17.93 -51.64
CA LYS A 373 -11.60 -18.15 -51.55
C LYS A 373 -10.93 -17.46 -52.73
N ASP A 374 -11.15 -16.16 -52.87
CA ASP A 374 -10.27 -15.29 -53.63
C ASP A 374 -10.31 -13.91 -52.97
N ASN A 375 -9.14 -13.37 -52.64
CA ASN A 375 -8.88 -12.08 -51.98
C ASN A 375 -8.96 -12.04 -50.45
N LEU A 376 -7.96 -12.64 -49.77
CA LEU A 376 -7.47 -12.11 -48.50
C LEU A 376 -5.92 -12.15 -48.45
N ILE A 377 -5.37 -10.99 -48.07
CA ILE A 377 -3.96 -10.63 -47.92
C ILE A 377 -3.28 -11.55 -46.87
N PRO A 378 -2.02 -12.00 -47.05
CA PRO A 378 -1.40 -12.96 -46.14
C PRO A 378 -0.91 -12.28 -44.85
N LEU A 379 -1.75 -12.29 -43.81
CA LEU A 379 -1.33 -11.99 -42.44
C LEU A 379 -1.21 -13.31 -41.65
N TYR A 380 0.02 -13.57 -41.21
CA TYR A 380 0.46 -14.63 -40.30
C TYR A 380 0.28 -16.09 -40.75
N ARG A 381 1.33 -16.66 -41.33
CA ARG A 381 1.54 -18.13 -41.35
C ARG A 381 1.93 -18.59 -39.95
N ASP A 382 1.13 -19.50 -39.39
CA ASP A 382 1.43 -20.26 -38.17
C ASP A 382 2.84 -20.87 -38.25
N ARG A 383 3.73 -20.47 -37.33
CA ARG A 383 5.02 -21.14 -37.14
C ARG A 383 4.82 -22.30 -36.18
N MET A 384 4.80 -23.53 -36.69
CA MET A 384 4.89 -24.72 -35.84
C MET A 384 6.28 -24.79 -35.18
N VAL A 385 6.30 -24.95 -33.86
CA VAL A 385 7.52 -25.21 -33.08
C VAL A 385 7.40 -26.60 -32.47
N TYR A 386 8.38 -27.46 -32.73
CA TYR A 386 8.46 -28.75 -32.03
C TYR A 386 9.21 -28.57 -30.71
N CYS A 387 8.63 -29.09 -29.63
CA CYS A 387 9.24 -29.17 -28.30
C CYS A 387 9.66 -30.63 -28.02
N PHE A 388 10.92 -30.83 -27.67
CA PHE A 388 11.42 -32.14 -27.23
C PHE A 388 11.78 -32.07 -25.75
N THR A 389 11.29 -33.02 -24.96
CA THR A 389 11.62 -33.14 -23.53
C THR A 389 12.47 -34.39 -23.33
N CYS A 390 13.68 -34.24 -22.81
CA CYS A 390 14.49 -35.38 -22.36
C CYS A 390 14.37 -35.49 -20.84
N LYS A 391 13.95 -36.65 -20.34
CA LYS A 391 13.91 -36.95 -18.90
C LYS A 391 15.11 -37.82 -18.54
N LEU A 392 15.88 -37.36 -17.54
CA LEU A 392 16.85 -38.16 -16.80
C LEU A 392 16.52 -38.00 -15.32
N GLU A 393 16.75 -39.05 -14.54
CA GLU A 393 16.10 -39.45 -13.28
C GLU A 393 15.87 -38.42 -12.15
N ASN A 394 16.15 -37.11 -12.29
CA ASN A 394 15.58 -36.06 -11.43
C ASN A 394 15.65 -34.64 -12.04
N ASN A 395 15.75 -34.49 -13.38
CA ASN A 395 15.72 -33.17 -14.02
C ASN A 395 15.19 -33.23 -15.46
N SER A 396 14.37 -32.25 -15.86
CA SER A 396 13.83 -32.14 -17.22
C SER A 396 14.40 -30.94 -17.96
N LYS A 397 14.89 -31.14 -19.19
CA LYS A 397 15.27 -30.04 -20.11
C LYS A 397 14.43 -30.11 -21.37
N ARG A 398 13.85 -28.97 -21.76
CA ARG A 398 13.09 -28.79 -23.00
C ARG A 398 13.94 -28.07 -24.04
N LEU A 399 13.96 -28.58 -25.27
CA LEU A 399 14.61 -27.96 -26.43
C LEU A 399 13.56 -27.64 -27.49
N TYR A 400 13.60 -26.42 -28.02
CA TYR A 400 12.65 -25.92 -29.02
C TYR A 400 13.35 -25.65 -30.36
N PHE A 401 12.75 -26.09 -31.46
CA PHE A 401 13.27 -25.84 -32.81
C PHE A 401 12.18 -25.26 -33.72
N PRO A 402 12.41 -24.11 -34.39
CA PRO A 402 11.49 -23.55 -35.38
C PRO A 402 11.68 -24.20 -36.77
N ILE A 403 10.59 -24.39 -37.51
CA ILE A 403 10.61 -24.89 -38.90
C ILE A 403 9.92 -23.88 -39.82
N ASN A 404 10.49 -23.64 -41.01
CA ASN A 404 10.01 -22.62 -41.96
C ASN A 404 9.28 -23.18 -43.21
N SER A 405 9.12 -24.50 -43.40
CA SER A 405 8.27 -25.07 -44.46
C SER A 405 7.88 -26.54 -44.22
N PHE A 406 6.76 -26.98 -44.85
CA PHE A 406 6.13 -28.29 -44.65
C PHE A 406 6.78 -29.45 -45.44
N GLU A 407 7.72 -29.17 -46.35
CA GLU A 407 8.33 -30.19 -47.24
C GLU A 407 9.50 -30.98 -46.63
N ASP A 408 9.90 -30.71 -45.39
CA ASP A 408 11.02 -31.42 -44.73
C ASP A 408 10.57 -32.47 -43.69
N HIS A 409 9.29 -32.84 -43.67
CA HIS A 409 8.72 -33.69 -42.62
C HIS A 409 9.37 -35.09 -42.52
N ASN A 410 9.78 -35.69 -43.66
CA ASN A 410 10.44 -37.01 -43.71
C ASN A 410 11.98 -36.96 -43.67
N LYS A 411 12.60 -35.80 -43.98
CA LYS A 411 14.06 -35.62 -43.86
C LYS A 411 14.50 -35.34 -42.42
N ILE A 412 13.63 -34.72 -41.64
CA ILE A 412 13.86 -34.38 -40.23
C ILE A 412 13.97 -35.63 -39.34
N HIS A 413 13.16 -36.68 -39.58
CA HIS A 413 13.24 -37.93 -38.81
C HIS A 413 14.59 -38.64 -38.91
N ARG A 414 15.27 -38.62 -40.08
CA ARG A 414 16.58 -39.28 -40.25
C ARG A 414 17.75 -38.43 -39.74
N ASN A 415 17.68 -37.10 -39.86
CA ASN A 415 18.74 -36.20 -39.37
C ASN A 415 18.73 -36.02 -37.85
N LEU A 416 17.56 -36.10 -37.20
CA LEU A 416 17.43 -36.01 -35.73
C LEU A 416 17.98 -37.25 -35.03
N THR A 417 17.77 -38.46 -35.57
CA THR A 417 18.38 -39.68 -35.02
C THR A 417 19.91 -39.56 -35.05
N TYR A 418 20.50 -39.04 -36.13
CA TYR A 418 21.96 -38.94 -36.30
C TYR A 418 22.62 -37.87 -35.41
N LYS A 419 21.97 -36.70 -35.21
CA LYS A 419 22.48 -35.65 -34.30
C LYS A 419 22.27 -36.00 -32.83
N CYS A 420 21.21 -36.74 -32.50
CA CYS A 420 20.96 -37.23 -31.13
C CYS A 420 22.04 -38.25 -30.72
N THR A 421 22.47 -39.16 -31.61
CA THR A 421 23.57 -40.11 -31.31
C THR A 421 24.90 -39.41 -31.02
N LYS A 422 25.20 -38.27 -31.67
CA LYS A 422 26.43 -37.48 -31.38
C LYS A 422 26.37 -36.75 -30.04
N CYS A 423 25.19 -36.30 -29.59
CA CYS A 423 25.02 -35.75 -28.23
C CYS A 423 25.02 -36.87 -27.17
N LEU A 424 24.42 -38.03 -27.47
CA LEU A 424 24.32 -39.20 -26.59
C LEU A 424 25.65 -39.92 -26.36
N ASN A 425 26.61 -39.88 -27.30
CA ASN A 425 27.95 -40.41 -27.03
C ASN A 425 28.74 -39.61 -26.00
N LYS A 426 28.27 -38.41 -25.62
CA LYS A 426 28.79 -37.64 -24.49
C LYS A 426 27.96 -37.82 -23.21
N PHE A 427 26.86 -38.57 -23.26
CA PHE A 427 25.84 -38.69 -22.21
C PHE A 427 25.11 -40.05 -22.24
N ARG A 428 25.85 -41.16 -22.19
CA ARG A 428 25.25 -42.48 -21.91
C ARG A 428 26.02 -43.20 -20.80
N ALA A 429 25.40 -43.27 -19.64
CA ALA A 429 25.00 -44.52 -19.03
C ALA A 429 23.66 -44.23 -18.33
N GLU A 430 22.62 -45.01 -18.63
CA GLU A 430 21.36 -45.07 -17.86
C GLU A 430 20.36 -43.92 -18.05
N GLY A 431 19.56 -43.98 -19.13
CA GLY A 431 18.35 -43.17 -19.28
C GLY A 431 17.50 -43.56 -20.49
N THR A 432 16.18 -43.68 -20.32
CA THR A 432 15.18 -43.96 -21.36
C THR A 432 14.72 -42.67 -22.04
N LEU A 433 14.65 -42.67 -23.39
CA LEU A 433 14.17 -41.53 -24.18
C LEU A 433 12.68 -41.72 -24.52
N GLU A 434 11.82 -40.86 -23.99
CA GLU A 434 10.39 -40.80 -24.38
C GLU A 434 10.14 -39.61 -25.32
N ILE A 435 9.39 -39.84 -26.41
CA ILE A 435 9.10 -38.83 -27.44
C ILE A 435 7.60 -38.51 -27.39
N HIS A 436 7.26 -37.29 -26.98
CA HIS A 436 5.90 -36.76 -27.04
C HIS A 436 5.78 -35.69 -28.14
N LYS A 437 4.69 -35.72 -28.90
CA LYS A 437 4.41 -34.82 -30.01
C LYS A 437 3.27 -33.89 -29.60
N ASP A 438 3.61 -32.69 -29.14
CA ASP A 438 2.61 -31.68 -28.80
C ASP A 438 2.63 -30.55 -29.83
N LEU A 439 1.46 -30.24 -30.39
CA LEU A 439 1.23 -29.10 -31.28
C LEU A 439 0.84 -27.90 -30.42
N TYR A 440 1.67 -26.86 -30.42
CA TYR A 440 1.33 -25.58 -29.79
C TYR A 440 1.04 -24.55 -30.88
N HIS A 441 -0.16 -23.97 -30.83
CA HIS A 441 -0.49 -22.73 -31.52
C HIS A 441 -0.15 -21.56 -30.58
N ARG A 442 0.43 -20.49 -31.12
CA ARG A 442 0.71 -19.28 -30.34
C ARG A 442 -0.53 -18.42 -30.21
#